data_AF-W6TFU5-F1
#
_entry.id   AF-W6TFU5-F1
#
_cell.length_a   1.000
_cell.length_b   1.000
_cell.length_c   1.000
_cell.angle_alpha   90.00
_cell.angle_beta   90.00
_cell.angle_gamma   90.00
#
_symmetry.space_group_name_H-M   'P 1'
#
loop_
_entity.id
_entity.type
_entity.pdbx_description
1 polymer ?
#
loop_
_entity_poly.entity_id
_entity_poly.type
_entity_poly.pdbx_seq_one_letter_code
_entity_poly.pdbx_strand_id
1 'polypeptide(L)'
;KIRENIINAIPMNLKYSISVGIGFFIAFIGLVNSNIIVKNEATLIGIGNFMDLQVLITLLGFVLICVFEMKGVRGSILLSICVITLISWGYCLFDKESAISIGLKLPDGFLRYESFFPIFNKLNFSYILNENLWNFIL
;
A
#
# COMPACT_ATOMS: atom_id res chain seq x y z
N LYS A 1 24.26 26.66 -9.40
CA LYS A 1 25.50 26.67 -8.60
C LYS A 1 25.23 26.53 -7.10
N ILE A 2 24.47 27.42 -6.45
CA ILE A 2 24.18 27.31 -4.99
C ILE A 2 23.50 25.98 -4.61
N ARG A 3 22.48 25.54 -5.36
CA ARG A 3 21.79 24.25 -5.11
C ARG A 3 22.72 23.03 -5.22
N GLU A 4 23.70 23.07 -6.11
CA GLU A 4 24.62 21.96 -6.36
C GLU A 4 25.71 21.89 -5.28
N ASN A 5 26.20 23.04 -4.81
CA ASN A 5 27.11 23.12 -3.67
C ASN A 5 26.45 22.63 -2.38
N ILE A 6 25.15 22.88 -2.18
CA ILE A 6 24.41 22.36 -1.02
C ILE A 6 24.30 20.83 -1.08
N ILE A 7 24.00 20.26 -2.26
CA ILE A 7 23.89 18.80 -2.44
C ILE A 7 25.27 18.12 -2.33
N ASN A 8 26.34 18.78 -2.77
CA ASN A 8 27.72 18.29 -2.64
C ASN A 8 28.30 18.44 -1.23
N ALA A 9 27.72 19.31 -0.39
CA ALA A 9 28.08 19.42 1.02
C ALA A 9 27.55 18.25 1.86
N ILE A 10 26.56 17.50 1.38
CA ILE A 10 26.04 16.30 2.07
C ILE A 10 26.98 15.12 1.81
N PRO A 11 27.58 14.52 2.85
CA PRO A 11 28.49 13.40 2.69
C PRO A 11 27.77 12.18 2.11
N MET A 12 28.49 11.40 1.30
CA MET A 12 27.92 10.25 0.58
C MET A 12 27.29 9.21 1.53
N ASN A 13 27.88 9.04 2.71
CA ASN A 13 27.36 8.15 3.75
C ASN A 13 25.93 8.53 4.19
N LEU A 14 25.63 9.83 4.31
CA LEU A 14 24.28 10.30 4.65
C LEU A 14 23.28 10.01 3.53
N LYS A 15 23.70 10.12 2.26
CA LYS A 15 22.85 9.80 1.10
C LYS A 15 22.47 8.32 1.07
N TYR A 16 23.42 7.42 1.34
CA TYR A 16 23.14 5.98 1.41
C TYR A 16 22.22 5.63 2.57
N SER A 17 22.46 6.18 3.77
CA SER A 17 21.61 5.94 4.94
C SER A 17 20.16 6.37 4.71
N ILE A 18 19.93 7.49 4.02
CA ILE A 18 18.57 7.95 3.68
C ILE A 18 17.89 6.95 2.74
N SER A 19 18.60 6.46 1.70
CA SER A 19 18.04 5.49 0.77
C SER A 19 17.69 4.16 1.44
N VAL A 20 18.57 3.65 2.31
CA VAL A 20 18.33 2.41 3.06
C VAL A 20 17.17 2.59 4.04
N GLY A 21 17.12 3.72 4.75
CA GLY A 21 16.06 4.03 5.70
C GLY A 21 14.67 4.06 5.06
N ILE A 22 14.53 4.70 3.89
CA ILE A 22 13.26 4.74 3.15
C ILE A 22 12.85 3.34 2.69
N GLY A 23 13.80 2.56 2.15
CA GLY A 23 13.54 1.19 1.71
C GLY A 23 13.05 0.28 2.84
N PHE A 24 13.73 0.34 3.99
CA PHE A 24 13.37 -0.45 5.16
C PHE A 24 12.01 -0.01 5.74
N PHE A 25 11.72 1.29 5.72
CA PHE A 25 10.44 1.82 6.19
C PHE A 25 9.26 1.34 5.32
N ILE A 26 9.40 1.35 3.99
CA ILE A 26 8.38 0.84 3.07
C ILE A 26 8.18 -0.67 3.25
N ALA A 27 9.28 -1.42 3.40
CA ALA A 27 9.20 -2.86 3.67
C ALA A 27 8.45 -3.15 4.98
N PHE A 28 8.73 -2.37 6.04
CA PHE A 28 8.06 -2.50 7.32
C PHE A 28 6.55 -2.23 7.24
N ILE A 29 6.13 -1.18 6.52
CA ILE A 29 4.70 -0.91 6.27
C ILE A 29 4.04 -2.09 5.54
N GLY A 30 4.72 -2.69 4.57
CA GLY A 30 4.23 -3.88 3.87
C GLY A 30 4.02 -5.09 4.79
N LEU A 31 4.95 -5.31 5.73
CA LEU A 31 4.85 -6.40 6.72
C LEU A 31 3.71 -6.18 7.73
N VAL A 32 3.41 -4.93 8.08
CA VAL A 32 2.27 -4.59 8.93
C VAL A 32 0.95 -4.73 8.18
N ASN A 33 0.86 -4.24 6.94
CA ASN A 33 -0.36 -4.35 6.13
C ASN A 33 -0.73 -5.80 5.77
N SER A 34 0.26 -6.69 5.73
CA SER A 34 0.05 -8.12 5.47
C SER A 34 -0.27 -8.94 6.72
N ASN A 35 -0.40 -8.30 7.89
CA ASN A 35 -0.58 -8.98 9.18
C ASN A 35 0.54 -9.98 9.55
N ILE A 36 1.70 -9.94 8.86
CA ILE A 36 2.89 -10.71 9.27
C ILE A 36 3.44 -10.15 10.59
N ILE A 37 3.41 -8.82 10.73
CA ILE A 37 3.75 -8.10 11.95
C ILE A 37 2.47 -7.49 12.52
N VAL A 38 2.09 -7.91 13.73
CA VAL A 38 0.91 -7.41 14.45
C VAL A 38 1.38 -6.65 15.68
N LYS A 39 0.64 -5.61 16.07
CA LYS A 39 0.92 -4.89 17.32
C LYS A 39 0.62 -5.82 18.50
N ASN A 40 1.65 -6.09 19.30
CA ASN A 40 1.51 -6.80 20.57
C ASN A 40 1.68 -5.78 21.70
N GLU A 41 0.80 -5.81 22.69
CA GLU A 41 0.80 -4.91 23.85
C GLU A 41 2.10 -5.01 24.67
N ALA A 42 2.76 -6.17 24.65
CA ALA A 42 3.98 -6.40 25.43
C ALA A 42 5.28 -5.96 24.72
N THR A 43 5.33 -6.03 23.38
CA THR A 43 6.60 -5.86 22.63
C THR A 43 6.54 -4.83 21.51
N LEU A 44 5.40 -4.14 21.33
CA LEU A 44 5.09 -3.21 20.22
C LEU A 44 5.09 -3.85 18.82
N ILE A 45 5.81 -4.96 18.64
CA ILE A 45 5.99 -5.74 17.41
C ILE A 45 5.85 -7.22 17.80
N GLY A 46 4.80 -7.87 17.33
CA GLY A 46 4.55 -9.31 17.48
C GLY A 46 4.49 -10.00 16.13
N ILE A 47 4.70 -11.31 16.13
CA ILE A 47 4.53 -12.14 14.93
C ILE A 47 3.04 -12.51 14.83
N GLY A 48 2.44 -12.23 13.67
CA GLY A 48 1.05 -12.59 13.38
C GLY A 48 0.85 -14.11 13.30
N ASN A 49 -0.41 -14.55 13.31
CA ASN A 49 -0.70 -15.97 13.19
C ASN A 49 -0.40 -16.47 11.76
N PHE A 50 0.58 -17.36 11.62
CA PHE A 50 0.95 -17.94 10.31
C PHE A 50 -0.14 -18.84 9.71
N MET A 51 -1.11 -19.29 10.51
CA MET A 51 -2.26 -20.05 10.03
C MET A 51 -3.35 -19.16 9.43
N ASP A 52 -3.19 -17.84 9.49
CA ASP A 52 -4.11 -16.91 8.84
C ASP A 52 -3.89 -16.93 7.32
N LEU A 53 -4.98 -17.02 6.57
CA LEU A 53 -4.99 -17.10 5.11
C LEU A 53 -4.30 -15.88 4.48
N GLN A 54 -4.43 -14.71 5.10
CA GLN A 54 -3.82 -13.45 4.63
C GLN A 54 -2.28 -13.50 4.68
N VAL A 55 -1.70 -14.06 5.74
CA VAL A 55 -0.25 -14.20 5.90
C VAL A 55 0.30 -15.18 4.86
N LEU A 56 -0.41 -16.29 4.65
CA LEU A 56 -0.01 -17.32 3.69
C LEU A 56 0.02 -16.79 2.24
N ILE A 57 -1.02 -16.04 1.83
CA ILE A 57 -1.09 -15.42 0.50
C ILE A 57 0.03 -14.40 0.32
N THR A 58 0.30 -13.58 1.33
CA THR A 58 1.40 -12.59 1.26
C THR A 58 2.76 -13.28 1.12
N LEU A 59 3.00 -14.33 1.91
CA LEU A 59 4.25 -15.11 1.85
C LEU A 59 4.43 -15.76 0.47
N LEU A 60 3.35 -16.32 -0.09
CA LEU A 60 3.35 -16.89 -1.44
C LEU A 60 3.67 -15.82 -2.49
N GLY A 61 3.05 -14.64 -2.39
CA GLY A 61 3.33 -13.49 -3.26
C GLY A 61 4.80 -13.05 -3.21
N PHE A 62 5.37 -12.98 -2.00
CA PHE A 62 6.79 -12.64 -1.82
C PHE A 62 7.71 -13.68 -2.46
N VAL A 63 7.44 -14.97 -2.25
CA VAL A 63 8.19 -16.07 -2.87
C VAL A 63 8.10 -16.01 -4.39
N LEU A 64 6.92 -15.74 -4.97
CA LEU A 64 6.75 -15.58 -6.42
C LEU A 64 7.61 -14.45 -6.98
N ILE A 65 7.65 -13.30 -6.30
CA ILE A 65 8.50 -12.17 -6.70
C ILE A 65 9.96 -12.61 -6.74
N CYS A 66 10.46 -13.27 -5.69
CA CYS A 66 11.84 -13.77 -5.66
C CYS A 66 12.12 -14.77 -6.79
N VAL A 67 11.21 -15.71 -7.04
CA VAL A 67 11.39 -16.74 -8.09
C VAL A 67 11.40 -16.13 -9.48
N PHE A 68 10.51 -15.17 -9.78
CA PHE A 68 10.49 -14.50 -11.09
C PHE A 68 11.69 -13.58 -11.28
N GLU A 69 12.16 -12.94 -10.22
CA GLU A 69 13.36 -12.12 -10.25
C GLU A 69 14.62 -12.96 -10.52
N MET A 70 14.76 -14.12 -9.86
CA MET A 70 15.85 -15.07 -10.15
C MET A 70 15.81 -15.60 -11.58
N LYS A 71 14.61 -15.69 -12.19
CA LYS A 71 14.44 -16.11 -13.58
C LYS A 71 14.73 -14.99 -14.59
N GLY A 72 15.04 -13.77 -14.15
CA GLY A 72 15.44 -12.66 -15.02
C GLY A 72 14.34 -12.20 -15.98
N VAL A 73 13.07 -12.42 -15.64
CA VAL A 73 11.94 -12.02 -16.49
C VAL A 73 11.76 -10.50 -16.40
N ARG A 74 11.71 -9.80 -17.52
CA ARG A 74 11.44 -8.35 -17.51
C ARG A 74 10.03 -8.10 -16.97
N GLY A 75 9.93 -7.45 -15.82
CA GLY A 75 8.65 -7.21 -15.14
C GLY A 75 8.26 -8.27 -14.12
N SER A 76 9.22 -8.99 -13.51
CA SER A 76 9.00 -10.00 -12.47
C SER A 76 7.98 -9.58 -11.42
N ILE A 77 8.12 -8.34 -10.91
CA ILE A 77 7.26 -7.80 -9.86
C ILE A 77 5.82 -7.69 -10.37
N LEU A 78 5.62 -7.13 -11.57
CA LEU A 78 4.28 -6.94 -12.16
C LEU A 78 3.61 -8.29 -12.43
N LEU A 79 4.34 -9.25 -13.02
CA LEU A 79 3.83 -10.59 -13.30
C LEU A 79 3.46 -11.32 -12.01
N SER A 80 4.27 -11.19 -10.96
CA SER A 80 3.98 -11.80 -9.66
C SER A 80 2.71 -11.23 -9.04
N ILE A 81 2.50 -9.91 -9.13
CA ILE A 81 1.28 -9.25 -8.66
C ILE A 81 0.05 -9.75 -9.44
N CYS A 82 0.14 -9.88 -10.76
CA CYS A 82 -0.96 -10.45 -11.55
C CYS A 82 -1.26 -11.90 -11.16
N VAL A 83 -0.23 -12.73 -11.02
CA VAL A 83 -0.38 -14.16 -10.68
C VAL A 83 -0.97 -14.33 -9.28
N ILE A 84 -0.46 -13.61 -8.28
CA ILE A 84 -0.99 -13.70 -6.90
C ILE A 84 -2.43 -13.18 -6.82
N THR A 85 -2.78 -12.16 -7.61
CA THR A 85 -4.16 -11.65 -7.70
C THR A 85 -5.10 -12.72 -8.26
N LEU A 86 -4.70 -13.40 -9.34
CA LEU A 86 -5.49 -14.50 -9.91
C LEU A 86 -5.65 -15.67 -8.93
N ILE A 87 -4.58 -16.05 -8.24
CA ILE A 87 -4.61 -17.08 -7.19
C ILE A 87 -5.58 -16.67 -6.08
N SER A 88 -5.49 -15.42 -5.62
CA SER A 88 -6.35 -14.88 -4.56
C SER A 88 -7.83 -14.88 -4.96
N TRP A 89 -8.15 -14.53 -6.20
CA TRP A 89 -9.52 -14.66 -6.74
C TRP A 89 -9.99 -16.11 -6.80
N GLY A 90 -9.11 -17.03 -7.21
CA GLY A 90 -9.40 -18.47 -7.18
C GLY A 90 -9.76 -18.95 -5.78
N TYR A 91 -8.97 -18.60 -4.77
CA TYR A 91 -9.25 -18.94 -3.36
C TYR A 91 -10.56 -18.30 -2.85
N CYS A 92 -10.86 -17.06 -3.25
CA CYS A 92 -12.07 -16.35 -2.85
C CYS A 92 -13.37 -17.01 -3.36
N LEU A 93 -13.31 -17.78 -4.46
CA LEU A 93 -14.46 -18.52 -4.98
C LEU A 93 -14.77 -19.79 -4.19
N PHE A 94 -13.79 -20.37 -3.48
CA PHE A 94 -13.97 -21.60 -2.70
C PHE A 94 -14.40 -21.33 -1.25
N ASP A 95 -13.96 -20.22 -0.63
CA ASP A 95 -14.32 -19.85 0.74
C ASP A 95 -14.57 -18.33 0.85
N LYS A 96 -15.82 -17.94 0.63
CA LYS A 96 -16.24 -16.53 0.49
C LYS A 96 -16.35 -15.81 1.84
N GLU A 97 -16.60 -16.53 2.94
CA GLU A 97 -16.76 -15.93 4.27
C GLU A 97 -15.43 -15.46 4.86
N SER A 98 -14.37 -16.29 4.76
CA SER A 98 -13.03 -15.96 5.25
C SER A 98 -12.32 -14.87 4.42
N ALA A 99 -12.71 -14.69 3.16
CA ALA A 99 -12.12 -13.69 2.26
C ALA A 99 -12.63 -12.26 2.49
N ILE A 100 -13.89 -12.11 2.96
CA ILE A 100 -14.51 -10.80 3.19
C ILE A 100 -13.98 -10.16 4.49
N SER A 101 -13.68 -10.95 5.51
CA SER A 101 -13.11 -10.48 6.78
C SER A 101 -11.69 -9.92 6.67
N ILE A 102 -10.95 -10.35 5.65
CA ILE A 102 -9.55 -9.93 5.37
C ILE A 102 -9.45 -8.84 4.29
N GLY A 103 -10.58 -8.27 3.84
CA GLY A 103 -10.60 -7.20 2.84
C GLY A 103 -10.36 -7.66 1.39
N LEU A 104 -10.33 -8.97 1.14
CA LEU A 104 -10.17 -9.54 -0.20
C LEU A 104 -11.52 -9.54 -0.91
N LYS A 105 -11.82 -8.46 -1.62
CA LYS A 105 -13.06 -8.31 -2.39
C LYS A 105 -12.90 -8.92 -3.77
N LEU A 106 -13.91 -9.69 -4.20
CA LEU A 106 -14.05 -10.01 -5.61
C LEU A 106 -14.20 -8.71 -6.41
N PRO A 107 -13.75 -8.69 -7.67
CA PRO A 107 -14.05 -7.57 -8.55
C PRO A 107 -15.57 -7.54 -8.75
N ASP A 108 -16.24 -6.53 -8.22
CA ASP A 108 -17.71 -6.32 -8.34
C ASP A 108 -18.15 -5.93 -9.77
N GLY A 109 -17.32 -6.19 -10.79
CA GLY A 109 -17.52 -5.83 -12.20
C GLY A 109 -16.28 -5.19 -12.84
N PHE A 110 -16.20 -5.23 -14.17
CA PHE A 110 -15.10 -4.63 -14.95
C PHE A 110 -15.10 -3.08 -14.91
N LEU A 111 -16.25 -2.46 -14.63
CA LEU A 111 -16.44 -1.02 -14.51
C LEU A 111 -17.30 -0.70 -13.28
N ARG A 112 -16.66 -0.50 -12.12
CA ARG A 112 -17.34 0.07 -10.95
C ARG A 112 -17.45 1.58 -11.18
N TYR A 113 -18.66 2.10 -11.38
CA TYR A 113 -18.91 3.53 -11.26
C TYR A 113 -19.12 3.83 -9.78
N GLU A 114 -18.11 4.36 -9.10
CA GLU A 114 -18.37 5.01 -7.82
C GLU A 114 -19.17 6.28 -8.12
N SER A 115 -20.42 6.31 -7.68
CA SER A 115 -21.31 7.46 -7.90
C SER A 115 -20.64 8.74 -7.42
N PHE A 116 -20.57 9.79 -8.25
CA PHE A 116 -20.06 11.11 -7.84
C PHE A 116 -20.99 11.84 -6.85
N PHE A 117 -22.23 11.37 -6.71
CA PHE A 117 -23.29 11.94 -5.86
C PHE A 117 -22.87 12.20 -4.39
N PRO A 118 -22.23 11.25 -3.66
CA PRO A 118 -21.71 11.49 -2.30
C PRO A 118 -20.63 12.59 -2.19
N ILE A 119 -19.93 12.92 -3.28
CA ILE A 119 -18.89 13.97 -3.29
C ILE A 119 -19.53 15.33 -3.52
N PHE A 120 -20.52 15.40 -4.40
CA PHE A 120 -21.24 16.64 -4.73
C PHE A 120 -21.94 17.23 -3.50
N ASN A 121 -22.54 16.39 -2.65
CA ASN A 121 -23.21 16.82 -1.40
C ASN A 121 -22.24 17.24 -0.28
N LYS A 122 -20.92 17.08 -0.47
CA LYS A 122 -19.88 17.59 0.44
C LYS A 122 -19.25 18.91 -0.04
N LEU A 123 -19.59 19.40 -1.24
CA LEU A 123 -19.12 20.70 -1.74
C LEU A 123 -19.94 21.82 -1.10
N ASN A 124 -19.46 22.33 0.04
CA ASN A 124 -20.11 23.40 0.78
C ASN A 124 -19.69 24.78 0.24
N PHE A 125 -20.46 25.31 -0.73
CA PHE A 125 -20.25 26.64 -1.30
C PHE A 125 -20.63 27.80 -0.35
N SER A 126 -21.07 27.52 0.88
CA SER A 126 -21.42 28.55 1.88
C SER A 126 -20.23 29.42 2.27
N TYR A 127 -19.00 28.89 2.22
CA TYR A 127 -17.78 29.65 2.51
C TYR A 127 -17.42 30.69 1.45
N ILE A 128 -17.83 30.46 0.19
CA ILE A 128 -17.56 31.39 -0.92
C ILE A 128 -18.54 32.57 -0.90
N LEU A 129 -19.75 32.35 -0.37
CA LEU A 129 -20.82 33.35 -0.31
C LEU A 129 -20.85 34.16 1.01
N ASN A 130 -19.93 33.90 1.94
CA ASN A 130 -19.87 34.58 3.23
C ASN A 130 -19.03 35.86 3.14
N GLU A 131 -19.44 36.92 3.84
CA GLU A 131 -18.77 38.23 3.88
C GLU A 131 -17.30 38.15 4.33
N ASN A 132 -16.94 37.11 5.09
CA ASN A 132 -15.58 36.84 5.53
C ASN A 132 -14.57 36.61 4.40
N LEU A 133 -15.01 36.17 3.21
CA LEU A 133 -14.11 36.01 2.06
C LEU A 133 -13.73 37.37 1.44
N TRP A 134 -14.68 38.32 1.41
CA TRP A 134 -14.41 39.68 0.96
C TRP A 134 -13.47 40.43 1.91
N ASN A 135 -13.54 40.16 3.22
CA ASN A 135 -12.59 40.69 4.21
C ASN A 135 -11.20 40.05 4.17
N PHE A 136 -11.00 38.93 3.47
CA PHE A 136 -9.70 38.27 3.32
C PHE A 136 -8.97 38.72 2.05
N ILE A 137 -9.70 39.23 1.06
CA ILE A 137 -9.17 39.71 -0.23
C ILE A 137 -8.87 41.21 -0.21
N LEU A 138 -9.57 41.98 0.63
CA LEU A 138 -9.29 43.40 0.92
C LEU A 138 -8.29 43.53 2.08
#